data_AF-A0A6V7NG65-F1
#
_entry.id   AF-A0A6V7NG65-F1
#
_cell.length_a   1.000
_cell.length_b   1.000
_cell.length_c   1.000
_cell.angle_alpha   90.00
_cell.angle_beta   90.00
_cell.angle_gamma   90.00
#
_symmetry.space_group_name_H-M   'P 1'
#
loop_
_entity.id
_entity.type
_entity.pdbx_description
1 polymer ?
#
loop_
_entity_poly.entity_id
_entity_poly.type
_entity_poly.pdbx_seq_one_letter_code
_entity_poly.pdbx_strand_id
1 'polypeptide(L)'
;MLNAKKIYPHNTPTTKEAYYYRMIFERFFPQNSARLSVPGGPSVACSTAKAVEWDSQWLNNLDPSGRAALGVHDAAYEQQQVLPSLSAGHGPADITSKNPRMLEVTG
;
A
#
# COMPACT_ATOMS: atom_id res chain seq x y z
N MET A 1 7.90 9.89 11.23
CA MET A 1 7.67 8.89 12.31
C MET A 1 8.77 8.84 13.36
N LEU A 2 9.81 9.70 13.35
CA LEU A 2 10.95 9.62 14.28
C LEU A 2 10.56 9.61 15.78
N ASN A 3 9.46 10.29 16.14
CA ASN A 3 8.96 10.35 17.51
C ASN A 3 7.86 9.33 17.85
N ALA A 4 7.51 8.42 16.92
CA ALA A 4 6.37 7.50 17.10
C ALA A 4 6.48 6.67 18.39
N LYS A 5 7.68 6.19 18.74
CA LYS A 5 7.92 5.42 19.98
C LYS A 5 7.65 6.24 21.25
N LYS A 6 7.87 7.55 21.21
CA LYS A 6 7.63 8.46 22.35
C LYS A 6 6.15 8.79 22.50
N ILE A 7 5.45 8.96 21.37
CA ILE A 7 4.03 9.34 21.33
C ILE A 7 3.14 8.11 21.58
N TYR A 8 3.50 6.97 21.01
CA TYR A 8 2.76 5.72 21.04
C TYR A 8 3.65 4.59 21.57
N PRO A 9 3.92 4.53 22.89
CA PRO A 9 4.80 3.52 23.47
C PRO A 9 4.21 2.10 23.41
N HIS A 10 2.88 1.97 23.46
CA HIS A 10 2.18 0.71 23.26
C HIS A 10 1.83 0.51 21.78
N ASN A 11 2.13 -0.65 21.20
CA ASN A 11 1.91 -0.97 19.78
C ASN A 11 2.36 0.17 18.86
N THR A 12 3.65 0.53 18.92
CA THR A 12 4.18 1.64 18.13
C THR A 12 4.01 1.36 16.63
N PRO A 13 3.37 2.25 15.87
CA PRO A 13 3.22 2.08 14.42
C PRO A 13 4.58 2.13 13.70
N THR A 14 4.83 1.15 12.84
CA THR A 14 6.08 0.97 12.08
C THR A 14 6.00 1.46 10.63
N THR A 15 4.80 1.80 10.15
CA THR A 15 4.55 2.39 8.83
C THR A 15 3.78 3.71 8.95
N LYS A 16 3.81 4.55 7.90
CA LYS A 16 3.08 5.83 7.88
C LYS A 16 1.57 5.61 7.93
N GLU A 17 1.08 4.57 7.25
CA GLU A 17 -0.32 4.19 7.23
C GLU A 17 -0.81 3.74 8.61
N ALA A 18 -0.07 2.83 9.28
CA ALA A 18 -0.38 2.44 10.65
C ALA A 18 -0.37 3.64 11.62
N TYR A 19 0.55 4.58 11.41
CA TYR A 19 0.61 5.81 12.20
C TYR A 19 -0.65 6.67 12.01
N TYR A 20 -1.12 6.80 10.77
CA TYR A 20 -2.34 7.55 10.45
C TYR A 20 -3.58 6.92 11.09
N TYR A 21 -3.73 5.59 11.01
CA TYR A 21 -4.80 4.86 11.70
C TYR A 21 -4.73 5.04 13.22
N ARG A 22 -3.52 5.01 13.80
CA ARG A 22 -3.32 5.23 15.23
C ARG A 22 -3.73 6.64 15.68
N MET A 23 -3.42 7.66 14.88
CA MET A 23 -3.87 9.04 15.16
C MET A 23 -5.40 9.15 15.20
N ILE A 24 -6.08 8.53 14.24
CA ILE A 24 -7.55 8.52 14.19
C ILE A 24 -8.10 7.77 15.39
N PHE A 25 -7.58 6.58 15.67
CA PHE A 25 -7.99 5.76 16.81
C PHE A 25 -7.92 6.51 18.14
N GLU A 26 -6.78 7.13 18.46
CA GLU A 26 -6.59 7.86 19.72
C GLU A 26 -7.48 9.12 19.83
N ARG A 27 -7.88 9.72 18.69
CA ARG A 27 -8.84 10.84 18.68
C ARG A 27 -10.23 10.41 19.15
N PHE A 28 -10.66 9.20 18.82
CA PHE A 28 -11.97 8.67 19.20
C PHE A 28 -11.95 7.83 20.49
N PHE A 29 -10.83 7.15 20.78
CA PHE A 29 -10.69 6.20 21.88
C PHE A 29 -9.41 6.45 22.71
N PRO A 30 -9.32 7.58 23.45
CA PRO A 30 -8.10 7.98 24.15
C PRO A 30 -7.75 7.11 25.37
N GLN A 31 -8.65 6.23 25.80
CA GLN A 31 -8.54 5.47 27.04
C GLN A 31 -7.49 4.35 26.92
N ASN A 32 -6.81 4.07 28.04
CA ASN A 32 -5.85 2.95 28.12
C ASN A 32 -6.50 1.59 27.78
N SER A 33 -7.75 1.37 28.21
CA SER A 33 -8.47 0.12 27.95
C SER A 33 -8.64 -0.15 26.46
N ALA A 34 -8.99 0.86 25.67
CA ALA A 34 -9.14 0.73 24.22
C ALA A 34 -7.80 0.41 23.53
N ARG A 35 -6.69 1.01 23.99
CA ARG A 35 -5.36 0.68 23.46
C ARG A 35 -4.96 -0.78 23.69
N LEU A 36 -5.39 -1.37 24.80
CA LEU A 36 -5.08 -2.75 25.16
C LEU A 36 -5.95 -3.77 24.43
N SER A 37 -7.12 -3.37 23.92
CA SER A 37 -8.01 -4.28 23.17
C SER A 37 -7.58 -4.48 21.72
N VAL A 38 -6.73 -3.61 21.17
CA VAL A 38 -6.22 -3.75 19.80
C VAL A 38 -4.95 -4.62 19.84
N PRO A 39 -4.97 -5.85 19.30
CA PRO A 39 -3.79 -6.69 19.26
C PRO A 39 -2.70 -6.05 18.41
N GLY A 40 -1.47 -6.06 18.91
CA GLY A 40 -0.30 -5.60 18.16
C GLY A 40 0.33 -6.71 17.35
N GLY A 41 1.15 -6.33 16.36
CA GLY A 41 1.97 -7.26 15.58
C GLY A 41 1.72 -7.17 14.07
N PRO A 42 2.45 -7.98 13.28
CA PRO A 42 2.24 -8.10 11.85
C PRO A 42 0.81 -8.55 11.55
N SER A 43 0.13 -7.84 10.66
CA SER A 43 -1.18 -8.20 10.15
C SER A 43 -1.34 -7.64 8.74
N VAL A 44 -2.17 -8.29 7.94
CA VAL A 44 -2.61 -7.78 6.64
C VAL A 44 -4.12 -7.98 6.55
N ALA A 45 -4.88 -6.90 6.36
CA ALA A 45 -6.33 -6.91 6.37
C ALA A 45 -6.91 -7.57 7.64
N CYS A 46 -7.84 -8.52 7.50
CA CYS A 46 -8.52 -9.21 8.61
C CYS A 46 -7.72 -10.39 9.19
N SER A 47 -6.43 -10.51 8.84
CA SER A 47 -5.64 -11.68 9.18
C SER A 47 -4.82 -11.51 10.46
N THR A 48 -4.48 -12.64 11.07
CA THR A 48 -3.49 -12.70 12.16
C THR A 48 -2.08 -12.75 11.57
N ALA A 49 -1.05 -12.57 12.40
CA ALA A 49 0.35 -12.72 11.98
C ALA A 49 0.63 -14.04 11.23
N LYS A 50 -0.18 -15.07 11.47
CA LYS A 50 -0.10 -16.36 10.80
C LYS A 50 -0.34 -16.29 9.29
N ALA A 51 -1.16 -15.36 8.80
CA ALA A 51 -1.39 -15.25 7.36
C ALA A 51 -0.18 -14.68 6.61
N VAL A 52 0.68 -13.93 7.30
CA VAL A 52 1.97 -13.47 6.73
C VAL A 52 2.87 -14.68 6.42
N GLU A 53 2.70 -15.81 7.12
CA GLU A 53 3.46 -17.04 6.87
C GLU A 53 2.98 -17.81 5.64
N TRP A 54 1.79 -17.51 5.11
CA TRP A 54 1.21 -18.26 3.98
C TRP A 54 1.86 -17.89 2.64
N ASP A 55 2.40 -16.68 2.53
CA ASP A 55 3.04 -16.20 1.32
C ASP A 55 4.23 -15.29 1.67
N SER A 56 5.41 -15.70 1.21
CA SER A 56 6.66 -14.95 1.37
C SER A 56 6.62 -13.50 0.87
N GLN A 57 5.74 -13.18 -0.09
CA GLN A 57 5.58 -11.82 -0.59
C GLN A 57 5.00 -10.87 0.48
N TRP A 58 4.24 -11.40 1.44
CA TRP A 58 3.57 -10.62 2.49
C TRP A 58 4.52 -10.24 3.62
N LEU A 59 5.58 -11.03 3.84
CA LEU A 59 6.63 -10.70 4.83
C LEU A 59 7.31 -9.37 4.53
N ASN A 60 7.46 -9.04 3.25
CA ASN A 60 8.17 -7.83 2.81
C ASN A 60 7.24 -6.62 2.67
N ASN A 61 5.93 -6.79 2.83
CA ASN A 61 4.97 -5.69 2.74
C ASN A 61 3.75 -5.90 3.66
N LEU A 62 3.96 -5.56 4.93
CA LEU A 62 2.95 -5.61 5.99
C LEU A 62 2.03 -4.38 5.98
N ASP A 63 1.39 -4.12 4.83
CA ASP A 63 0.33 -3.12 4.76
C ASP A 63 -0.91 -3.64 5.53
N PRO A 64 -1.33 -2.99 6.64
CA PRO A 64 -2.49 -3.42 7.40
C PRO A 64 -3.79 -3.38 6.58
N SER A 65 -3.88 -2.60 5.50
CA SER A 65 -5.06 -2.63 4.62
C SER A 65 -5.03 -3.75 3.57
N GLY A 66 -3.85 -4.28 3.26
CA GLY A 66 -3.60 -5.23 2.17
C GLY A 66 -3.78 -4.65 0.75
N ARG A 67 -4.09 -3.36 0.60
CA ARG A 67 -4.33 -2.74 -0.71
C ARG A 67 -3.05 -2.27 -1.39
N ALA A 68 -2.02 -1.96 -0.60
CA ALA A 68 -0.74 -1.46 -1.07
C ALA A 68 0.30 -2.58 -1.21
N ALA A 69 -0.13 -3.85 -1.37
CA ALA A 69 0.75 -4.97 -1.68
C ALA A 69 1.61 -4.65 -2.92
N LEU A 70 2.92 -4.92 -2.87
CA LEU A 70 3.82 -4.55 -3.97
C LEU A 70 3.58 -5.50 -5.14
N GLY A 71 3.46 -4.96 -6.35
CA GLY A 71 3.34 -5.75 -7.58
C GLY A 71 1.95 -6.31 -7.90
N VAL A 72 0.98 -6.28 -6.96
CA VAL A 72 -0.36 -6.85 -7.21
C VAL A 72 -1.17 -6.07 -8.26
N HIS A 73 -0.75 -4.83 -8.56
CA HIS A 73 -1.37 -3.96 -9.55
C HIS A 73 -0.60 -3.89 -10.87
N ASP A 74 0.53 -4.60 -11.01
CA ASP A 74 1.42 -4.49 -12.18
C ASP A 74 0.70 -4.87 -13.49
N ALA A 75 -0.12 -5.92 -13.45
CA ALA A 75 -0.93 -6.35 -14.59
C ALA A 75 -1.90 -5.28 -15.11
N ALA A 76 -2.35 -4.35 -14.25
CA ALA A 76 -3.21 -3.24 -14.67
C ALA A 76 -2.47 -2.24 -15.58
N TYR A 77 -1.14 -2.22 -15.52
CA TYR A 77 -0.29 -1.40 -16.37
C TYR A 77 0.15 -2.12 -17.66
N GLU A 78 -0.14 -3.41 -17.83
CA GLU A 78 0.36 -4.22 -18.96
C GLU A 78 -0.45 -4.10 -20.28
N GLN A 79 -1.47 -3.23 -20.39
CA GLN A 79 -2.23 -3.09 -21.65
C GLN A 79 -2.10 -1.73 -22.35
N GLN A 80 -1.13 -1.66 -23.28
CA GLN A 80 -1.39 -1.20 -24.66
C GLN A 80 -0.35 -1.75 -25.67
N GLN A 81 -0.05 -3.05 -25.65
CA GLN A 81 0.50 -3.73 -26.84
C GLN A 81 -0.64 -4.40 -27.61
N VAL A 82 -1.48 -3.58 -28.23
CA VAL A 82 -2.45 -4.08 -29.21
C VAL A 82 -1.64 -4.54 -30.42
N LEU A 83 -1.62 -5.85 -30.64
CA LEU A 83 -1.04 -6.51 -31.81
C LEU A 83 -1.48 -5.80 -33.11
N PRO A 84 -0.62 -5.68 -34.14
CA PRO A 84 -0.97 -5.03 -35.39
C PRO A 84 -1.95 -5.91 -36.18
N SER A 85 -3.25 -5.76 -35.94
CA SER A 85 -4.27 -6.38 -36.78
C SER A 85 -4.40 -5.56 -38.07
N LEU A 86 -3.87 -6.14 -39.14
CA LEU A 86 -4.10 -5.77 -40.54
C LEU A 86 -5.60 -5.55 -40.81
N SER A 87 -6.02 -4.33 -41.16
CA SER A 87 -7.04 -4.03 -42.20
C SER A 87 -7.42 -2.54 -42.24
N ALA A 88 -6.93 -1.86 -43.28
CA ALA A 88 -7.41 -0.67 -44.02
C ALA A 88 -8.33 0.39 -43.36
N GLY A 89 -7.89 1.66 -43.35
CA GLY A 89 -8.81 2.81 -43.38
C GLY A 89 -8.31 4.17 -42.84
N HIS A 90 -7.56 4.91 -43.67
CA HIS A 90 -7.37 6.39 -43.76
C HIS A 90 -7.64 7.36 -42.57
N GLY A 91 -6.60 8.10 -42.16
CA GLY A 91 -6.69 9.50 -41.67
C GLY A 91 -5.84 9.82 -40.42
N PRO A 92 -5.01 10.89 -40.40
CA PRO A 92 -4.07 11.13 -39.30
C PRO A 92 -4.75 11.89 -38.14
N ALA A 93 -4.65 11.36 -36.93
CA ALA A 93 -4.83 12.14 -35.71
C ALA A 93 -3.53 12.06 -34.92
N ASP A 94 -2.73 13.10 -35.07
CA ASP A 94 -1.55 13.37 -34.25
C ASP A 94 -2.01 13.62 -32.81
N ILE A 95 -1.87 12.62 -31.95
CA ILE A 95 -1.98 12.77 -30.50
C ILE A 95 -0.58 12.47 -29.96
N THR A 96 0.21 13.53 -29.85
CA THR A 96 1.50 13.55 -29.17
C THR A 96 1.39 12.91 -27.79
N SER A 97 1.95 11.69 -27.67
CA SER A 97 2.14 10.99 -26.41
C SER A 97 3.12 11.77 -25.54
N LYS A 98 2.60 12.54 -24.58
CA LYS A 98 3.41 13.02 -23.46
C LYS A 98 3.56 11.86 -22.48
N ASN A 99 4.69 11.15 -22.57
CA ASN A 99 5.18 10.25 -21.53
C ASN A 99 5.02 10.91 -20.15
N PRO A 100 4.33 10.29 -19.17
CA PRO A 100 4.51 10.70 -17.79
C PRO A 100 5.92 10.31 -17.38
N ARG A 101 6.78 11.31 -17.15
CA ARG A 101 8.06 11.13 -16.47
C ARG A 101 7.77 10.45 -15.13
N MET A 102 8.15 9.18 -14.99
CA MET A 102 8.40 8.64 -13.66
C MET A 102 9.56 9.45 -13.09
N LEU A 103 9.31 10.17 -12.00
CA LEU A 103 10.38 10.73 -11.20
C LEU A 103 11.09 9.54 -10.55
N GLU A 104 12.30 9.23 -11.04
CA GLU A 104 13.24 8.41 -10.29
C GLU A 104 13.43 9.06 -8.92
N VAL A 105 12.91 8.41 -7.88
CA VAL A 105 13.30 8.69 -6.51
C VAL A 105 14.65 8.01 -6.31
N THR A 106 15.70 8.76 -6.60
CA THR A 106 17.07 8.40 -6.20
C THR A 106 17.15 8.51 -4.68
N GLY A 107 17.47 7.39 -4.03
CA GLY A 107 17.97 7.35 -2.65
C GLY A 107 19.49 7.27 -2.63
#